data_AF-A0A2E6ZF07-F1
#
_entry.id   AF-A0A2E6ZF07-F1
#
_cell.length_a   1.000
_cell.length_b   1.000
_cell.length_c   1.000
_cell.angle_alpha   90.00
_cell.angle_beta   90.00
_cell.angle_gamma   90.00
#
_symmetry.space_group_name_H-M   'P 1'
#
loop_
_entity.id
_entity.type
_entity.pdbx_description
1 polymer ?
#
loop_
_entity_poly.entity_id
_entity_poly.type
_entity_poly.pdbx_seq_one_letter_code
_entity_poly.pdbx_strand_id
1 'polypeptide(L)'
;MTRFDLFAEEALYGPDGFYTKRQRAGSVGADFITSPETSALFGSCIAGYLDRVWHELDRPNPYVVIEAGSGIGTLCRDIFLSVQECTEALRYVMVERSELQREIAFAEVTTSCFLDLDEAPLAAMRDLPGGSFTGVVLANELLDNLPPRVVQKTTTGWVELHIDNGSEDWQTAPKAAQDMASAIAPNAQTGSCLPLQLKAAVWVNRALGTLDRGRLLIFDYGVENSEIFDGRPLAEWLRTYKNHRRSGLPYEESGTRDITCDVAFDQLPGSPSICSQADWLASQGLYSMTEWARNHWQSSVSSPDAAAVAARSVLDEAATLTDPEGLGGFLVAEWRVGD
;
A
#
# COMPACT_ATOMS: atom_id res chain seq x y z
N MET A 1 21.66 20.50 7.26
CA MET A 1 20.60 20.74 6.27
C MET A 1 20.48 19.56 5.31
N THR A 2 19.33 18.89 5.29
CA THR A 2 19.04 17.69 4.49
C THR A 2 17.68 17.84 3.82
N ARG A 3 17.54 17.52 2.54
CA ARG A 3 16.23 17.58 1.84
C ARG A 3 15.21 16.66 2.50
N PHE A 4 13.95 17.09 2.60
CA PHE A 4 12.93 16.39 3.38
C PHE A 4 12.77 14.90 3.02
N ASP A 5 12.75 14.54 1.73
CA ASP A 5 12.64 13.15 1.27
C ASP A 5 13.77 12.25 1.77
N LEU A 6 14.99 12.79 1.90
CA LEU A 6 16.16 12.08 2.42
C LEU A 6 16.12 11.99 3.94
N PHE A 7 15.71 13.08 4.60
CA PHE A 7 15.50 13.09 6.04
C PHE A 7 14.46 12.05 6.46
N ALA A 8 13.30 12.02 5.79
CA ALA A 8 12.22 11.08 6.07
C ALA A 8 12.62 9.63 5.75
N GLU A 9 13.43 9.38 4.71
CA GLU A 9 13.97 8.04 4.46
C GLU A 9 14.81 7.54 5.64
N GLU A 10 15.70 8.39 6.16
CA GLU A 10 16.55 8.06 7.31
C GLU A 10 15.70 7.90 8.58
N ALA A 11 14.70 8.76 8.78
CA ALA A 11 13.80 8.70 9.92
C ALA A 11 12.89 7.46 9.91
N LEU A 12 12.53 6.92 8.75
CA LEU A 12 11.69 5.73 8.65
C LEU A 12 12.52 4.44 8.64
N TYR A 13 13.59 4.40 7.84
CA TYR A 13 14.30 3.18 7.46
C TYR A 13 15.80 3.18 7.79
N GLY A 14 16.34 4.27 8.33
CA GLY A 14 17.74 4.34 8.76
C GLY A 14 18.02 3.43 9.98
N PRO A 15 19.29 3.33 10.42
CA PRO A 15 19.66 2.48 11.56
C PRO A 15 18.91 2.79 12.86
N ASP A 16 18.44 4.03 13.01
CA ASP A 16 17.61 4.53 14.11
C ASP A 16 16.19 4.92 13.66
N GLY A 17 15.78 4.47 12.48
CA GLY A 17 14.49 4.75 11.90
C GLY A 17 13.34 4.05 12.62
N PHE A 18 12.12 4.55 12.41
CA PHE A 18 10.90 4.07 13.04
C PHE A 18 10.70 2.57 12.85
N TYR A 19 10.73 2.08 11.61
CA TYR A 19 10.52 0.66 11.31
C TYR A 19 11.67 -0.22 11.82
N THR A 20 12.91 0.27 11.72
CA THR A 20 14.10 -0.46 12.20
C THR A 20 14.13 -0.60 13.72
N LYS A 21 13.73 0.43 14.47
CA LYS A 21 13.63 0.36 15.93
C LYS A 21 12.54 -0.59 16.40
N ARG A 22 11.38 -0.62 15.74
CA ARG A 22 10.31 -1.59 16.03
C ARG A 22 10.77 -3.02 15.79
N GLN A 23 11.49 -3.24 14.68
CA GLN A 23 12.11 -4.52 14.38
C GLN A 23 12.99 -4.99 15.55
N ARG A 24 13.86 -4.12 16.07
CA ARG A 24 14.73 -4.45 17.22
C ARG A 24 13.95 -4.64 18.53
N ALA A 25 12.84 -3.94 18.71
CA ALA A 25 12.00 -4.05 19.89
C ALA A 25 11.12 -5.32 19.91
N GLY A 26 11.06 -6.06 18.80
CA GLY A 26 10.17 -7.23 18.66
C GLY A 26 8.68 -6.86 18.75
N SER A 27 8.33 -5.60 18.50
CA SER A 27 6.94 -5.16 18.44
C SER A 27 6.34 -5.55 17.08
N VAL A 28 5.68 -6.72 17.06
CA VAL A 28 5.06 -7.31 15.85
C VAL A 28 3.66 -6.73 15.57
N GLY A 29 3.09 -5.91 16.47
CA GLY A 29 1.83 -5.21 16.18
C GLY A 29 2.03 -4.06 15.21
N ALA A 30 1.17 -3.94 14.20
CA ALA A 30 1.08 -2.74 13.38
C ALA A 30 0.48 -1.60 14.22
N ASP A 31 0.98 -0.36 14.07
CA ASP A 31 0.33 0.84 14.63
C ASP A 31 -0.93 1.23 13.83
N PHE A 32 -1.25 0.50 12.76
CA PHE A 32 -2.38 0.73 11.88
C PHE A 32 -3.00 -0.61 11.53
N ILE A 33 -4.33 -0.65 11.47
CA ILE A 33 -5.05 -1.79 10.95
C ILE A 33 -5.18 -1.56 9.45
N THR A 34 -4.54 -2.39 8.64
CA THR A 34 -4.61 -2.36 7.18
C THR A 34 -5.74 -3.26 6.68
N SER A 35 -6.04 -3.20 5.38
CA SER A 35 -7.06 -4.06 4.78
C SER A 35 -6.79 -5.57 4.99
N PRO A 36 -5.57 -6.10 4.79
CA PRO A 36 -5.25 -7.50 5.11
C PRO A 36 -5.44 -7.87 6.60
N GLU A 37 -5.11 -6.97 7.53
CA GLU A 37 -5.24 -7.21 8.97
C GLU A 37 -6.69 -7.07 9.47
N THR A 38 -7.57 -6.45 8.67
CA THR A 38 -8.98 -6.26 9.00
C THR A 38 -9.78 -7.53 8.78
N SER A 39 -9.57 -8.23 7.65
CA SER A 39 -10.36 -9.42 7.31
C SER A 39 -9.72 -10.24 6.19
N ALA A 40 -9.77 -11.56 6.33
CA ALA A 40 -9.40 -12.52 5.28
C ALA A 40 -10.27 -12.42 4.02
N LEU A 41 -11.42 -11.72 4.08
CA LEU A 41 -12.22 -11.39 2.91
C LEU A 41 -11.43 -10.56 1.89
N PHE A 42 -10.52 -9.70 2.34
CA PHE A 42 -9.65 -8.93 1.46
C PHE A 42 -8.73 -9.86 0.65
N GLY A 43 -8.03 -10.79 1.33
CA GLY A 43 -7.20 -11.81 0.69
C GLY A 43 -7.99 -12.71 -0.25
N SER A 44 -9.23 -13.06 0.11
CA SER A 44 -10.14 -13.85 -0.76
C SER A 44 -10.51 -13.10 -2.04
N CYS A 45 -10.75 -11.78 -1.96
CA CYS A 45 -11.03 -10.95 -3.14
C CYS A 45 -9.80 -10.87 -4.07
N ILE A 46 -8.61 -10.72 -3.49
CA ILE A 46 -7.34 -10.73 -4.24
C ILE A 46 -7.11 -12.10 -4.89
N ALA A 47 -7.37 -13.20 -4.19
CA ALA A 47 -7.29 -14.55 -4.76
C ALA A 47 -8.19 -14.71 -6.00
N GLY A 48 -9.45 -14.27 -5.92
CA GLY A 48 -10.36 -14.29 -7.08
C GLY A 48 -9.89 -13.39 -8.24
N TYR A 49 -9.31 -12.22 -7.91
CA TYR A 49 -8.67 -11.35 -8.89
C TYR A 49 -7.50 -12.05 -9.60
N LEU A 50 -6.62 -12.71 -8.83
CA LEU A 50 -5.44 -13.39 -9.35
C LEU A 50 -5.80 -14.53 -10.30
N ASP A 51 -6.82 -15.32 -9.98
CA ASP A 51 -7.36 -16.35 -10.87
C ASP A 51 -7.88 -15.78 -12.18
N ARG A 52 -8.66 -14.70 -12.11
CA ARG A 52 -9.17 -14.03 -13.32
C ARG A 52 -8.03 -13.53 -14.20
N VAL A 53 -7.04 -12.85 -13.61
CA VAL A 53 -5.88 -12.34 -14.35
C VAL A 53 -5.05 -13.48 -14.94
N TRP A 54 -4.90 -14.60 -14.22
CA TRP A 54 -4.23 -15.79 -14.74
C TRP A 54 -4.91 -16.33 -16.01
N HIS A 55 -6.26 -16.40 -16.03
CA HIS A 55 -7.01 -16.78 -17.23
C HIS A 55 -6.86 -15.75 -18.36
N GLU A 56 -6.93 -14.45 -18.05
CA GLU A 56 -6.70 -13.36 -19.02
C GLU A 56 -5.31 -13.41 -19.65
N LEU A 57 -4.31 -13.93 -18.93
CA LEU A 57 -2.93 -14.09 -19.39
C LEU A 57 -2.67 -15.44 -20.07
N ASP A 58 -3.71 -16.17 -20.49
CA ASP A 58 -3.62 -17.49 -21.12
C ASP A 58 -2.99 -18.57 -20.22
N ARG A 59 -3.26 -18.51 -18.91
CA ARG A 59 -2.88 -19.54 -17.93
C ARG A 59 -1.36 -19.82 -17.90
N PRO A 60 -0.51 -18.81 -17.67
CA PRO A 60 0.94 -18.99 -17.64
C PRO A 60 1.37 -19.97 -16.54
N ASN A 61 2.47 -20.69 -16.78
CA ASN A 61 3.15 -21.52 -15.79
C ASN A 61 4.67 -21.42 -15.99
N PRO A 62 5.41 -20.75 -15.09
CA PRO A 62 4.95 -20.21 -13.81
C PRO A 62 4.07 -18.95 -13.96
N TYR A 63 3.15 -18.74 -13.01
CA TYR A 63 2.41 -17.50 -12.80
C TYR A 63 2.95 -16.80 -11.56
N VAL A 64 3.67 -15.70 -11.73
CA VAL A 64 4.41 -15.08 -10.62
C VAL A 64 3.59 -13.94 -10.01
N VAL A 65 3.41 -13.98 -8.69
CA VAL A 65 2.78 -12.90 -7.93
C VAL A 65 3.81 -12.32 -6.97
N ILE A 66 4.00 -11.01 -7.02
CA ILE A 66 4.91 -10.28 -6.14
C ILE A 66 4.08 -9.39 -5.22
N GLU A 67 4.23 -9.53 -3.92
CA GLU A 67 3.64 -8.63 -2.93
C GLU A 67 4.72 -7.74 -2.34
N ALA A 68 4.69 -6.45 -2.65
CA ALA A 68 5.61 -5.48 -2.11
C ALA A 68 5.04 -4.79 -0.87
N GLY A 69 5.86 -4.72 0.18
CA GLY A 69 5.40 -4.32 1.52
C GLY A 69 4.60 -5.43 2.18
N SER A 70 5.03 -6.69 2.03
CA SER A 70 4.25 -7.85 2.49
C SER A 70 4.07 -7.95 4.01
N GLY A 71 4.79 -7.12 4.78
CA GLY A 71 4.75 -7.13 6.23
C GLY A 71 5.06 -8.53 6.78
N ILE A 72 4.17 -9.04 7.63
CA ILE A 72 4.25 -10.39 8.22
C ILE A 72 3.58 -11.48 7.36
N GLY A 73 3.19 -11.18 6.12
CA GLY A 73 2.68 -12.18 5.18
C GLY A 73 1.19 -12.54 5.34
N THR A 74 0.42 -11.74 6.08
CA THR A 74 -1.03 -11.94 6.29
C THR A 74 -1.79 -12.08 4.96
N LEU A 75 -1.56 -11.18 4.01
CA LEU A 75 -2.22 -11.22 2.69
C LEU A 75 -1.82 -12.47 1.92
N CYS A 76 -0.52 -12.77 1.84
CA CYS A 76 0.01 -13.99 1.23
C CYS A 76 -0.64 -15.26 1.81
N ARG A 77 -0.72 -15.36 3.14
CA ARG A 77 -1.37 -16.47 3.85
C ARG A 77 -2.83 -16.60 3.42
N ASP A 78 -3.59 -15.50 3.45
CA ASP A 78 -5.02 -15.52 3.13
C ASP A 78 -5.29 -15.84 1.65
N ILE A 79 -4.39 -15.43 0.74
CA ILE A 79 -4.42 -15.83 -0.67
C ILE A 79 -4.21 -17.35 -0.80
N PHE A 80 -3.19 -17.93 -0.16
CA PHE A 80 -2.93 -19.38 -0.24
C PHE A 80 -4.02 -20.24 0.44
N LEU A 81 -4.68 -19.71 1.47
CA LEU A 81 -5.82 -20.37 2.12
C LEU A 81 -7.12 -20.27 1.29
N SER A 82 -7.14 -19.41 0.27
CA SER A 82 -8.27 -19.28 -0.65
C SER A 82 -8.20 -20.34 -1.75
N VAL A 83 -9.37 -20.82 -2.21
CA VAL A 83 -9.46 -21.78 -3.31
C VAL A 83 -9.24 -21.07 -4.64
N GLN A 84 -8.22 -21.48 -5.38
CA GLN A 84 -7.83 -20.89 -6.67
C GLN A 84 -7.53 -21.98 -7.71
N GLU A 85 -7.87 -21.72 -8.97
CA GLU A 85 -7.50 -22.59 -10.10
C GLU A 85 -6.02 -22.47 -10.46
N CYS A 86 -5.41 -21.30 -10.23
CA CYS A 86 -4.01 -21.05 -10.57
C CYS A 86 -2.98 -21.63 -9.56
N THR A 87 -3.43 -22.26 -8.47
CA THR A 87 -2.58 -22.70 -7.34
C THR A 87 -1.34 -23.49 -7.76
N GLU A 88 -1.45 -24.43 -8.71
CA GLU A 88 -0.29 -25.23 -9.16
C GLU A 88 0.76 -24.38 -9.91
N ALA A 89 0.32 -23.35 -10.64
CA ALA A 89 1.16 -22.46 -11.41
C ALA A 89 1.71 -21.29 -10.59
N LEU A 90 1.02 -20.93 -9.49
CA LEU A 90 1.34 -19.79 -8.65
C LEU A 90 2.75 -19.90 -8.07
N ARG A 91 3.52 -18.82 -8.18
CA ARG A 91 4.82 -18.62 -7.52
C ARG A 91 4.77 -17.26 -6.84
N TYR A 92 4.77 -17.25 -5.51
CA TYR A 92 4.55 -16.05 -4.72
C TYR A 92 5.87 -15.51 -4.16
N VAL A 93 6.10 -14.21 -4.29
CA VAL A 93 7.30 -13.52 -3.79
C VAL A 93 6.87 -12.40 -2.86
N MET A 94 7.15 -12.58 -1.57
CA MET A 94 6.98 -11.55 -0.54
C MET A 94 8.19 -10.62 -0.56
N VAL A 95 7.99 -9.33 -0.81
CA VAL A 95 9.04 -8.31 -0.82
C VAL A 95 8.88 -7.40 0.38
N GLU A 96 9.83 -7.46 1.30
CA GLU A 96 9.83 -6.66 2.54
C GLU A 96 11.26 -6.23 2.89
N ARG A 97 11.47 -4.96 3.24
CA ARG A 97 12.79 -4.40 3.57
C ARG A 97 13.34 -4.99 4.87
N SER A 98 12.47 -5.18 5.86
CA SER A 98 12.78 -5.70 7.19
C SER A 98 13.11 -7.19 7.16
N GLU A 99 14.32 -7.55 7.56
CA GLU A 99 14.77 -8.95 7.63
C GLU A 99 13.95 -9.78 8.60
N LEU A 100 13.66 -9.24 9.78
CA LEU A 100 12.84 -9.94 10.77
C LEU A 100 11.42 -10.18 10.27
N GLN A 101 10.80 -9.20 9.58
CA GLN A 101 9.46 -9.40 9.04
C GLN A 101 9.45 -10.43 7.92
N ARG A 102 10.48 -10.46 7.05
CA ARG A 102 10.62 -11.53 6.05
C ARG A 102 10.71 -12.92 6.69
N GLU A 103 11.50 -13.07 7.75
CA GLU A 103 11.64 -14.33 8.47
C GLU A 103 10.32 -14.77 9.12
N ILE A 104 9.63 -13.84 9.78
CA ILE A 104 8.30 -14.08 10.37
C ILE A 104 7.30 -14.47 9.28
N ALA A 105 7.22 -13.69 8.20
CA ALA A 105 6.29 -13.92 7.11
C ALA A 105 6.51 -15.28 6.46
N PHE A 106 7.75 -15.63 6.17
CA PHE A 106 8.07 -16.93 5.59
C PHE A 106 7.67 -18.07 6.53
N ALA A 107 8.02 -17.99 7.82
CA ALA A 107 7.66 -19.02 8.80
C ALA A 107 6.14 -19.15 9.01
N GLU A 108 5.43 -18.03 9.10
CA GLU A 108 3.99 -17.99 9.30
C GLU A 108 3.23 -18.59 8.11
N VAL A 109 3.47 -18.07 6.90
CA VAL A 109 2.79 -18.54 5.69
C VAL A 109 3.07 -20.02 5.47
N THR A 110 4.33 -20.45 5.62
CA THR A 110 4.69 -21.84 5.40
C THR A 110 4.03 -22.80 6.39
N THR A 111 4.03 -22.46 7.68
CA THR A 111 3.41 -23.29 8.73
C THR A 111 1.89 -23.35 8.59
N SER A 112 1.25 -22.28 8.12
CA SER A 112 -0.20 -22.21 7.96
C SER A 112 -0.70 -22.85 6.67
N CYS A 113 0.08 -22.82 5.59
CA CYS A 113 -0.40 -23.14 4.25
C CYS A 113 0.19 -24.43 3.65
N PHE A 114 1.34 -24.90 4.12
CA PHE A 114 2.06 -26.03 3.49
C PHE A 114 2.47 -27.10 4.50
N LEU A 115 2.37 -28.36 4.08
CA LEU A 115 2.82 -29.51 4.88
C LEU A 115 4.31 -29.80 4.69
N ASP A 116 4.83 -29.54 3.49
CA ASP A 116 6.24 -29.69 3.13
C ASP A 116 6.80 -28.33 2.68
N LEU A 117 7.89 -27.92 3.31
CA LEU A 117 8.56 -26.65 3.03
C LEU A 117 9.27 -26.68 1.68
N ASP A 118 9.74 -27.84 1.24
CA ASP A 118 10.48 -27.97 -0.03
C ASP A 118 9.55 -27.82 -1.25
N GLU A 119 8.23 -27.96 -1.05
CA GLU A 119 7.21 -27.79 -2.08
C GLU A 119 6.53 -26.42 -2.05
N ALA A 120 6.82 -25.58 -1.05
CA ALA A 120 6.19 -24.26 -0.93
C ALA A 120 6.59 -23.37 -2.11
N PRO A 121 5.65 -22.90 -2.95
CA PRO A 121 5.94 -22.03 -4.09
C PRO A 121 6.16 -20.57 -3.65
N LEU A 122 6.92 -20.36 -2.59
CA LEU A 122 7.05 -19.11 -1.85
C LEU A 122 8.52 -18.69 -1.75
N ALA A 123 8.78 -17.39 -1.95
CA ALA A 123 10.05 -16.77 -1.64
C ALA A 123 9.84 -15.48 -0.85
N ALA A 124 10.82 -15.12 -0.01
CA ALA A 124 10.88 -13.82 0.66
C ALA A 124 12.15 -13.08 0.25
N MET A 125 12.02 -11.83 -0.21
CA MET A 125 13.10 -11.02 -0.78
C MET A 125 13.09 -9.60 -0.22
N ARG A 126 14.27 -8.95 -0.21
CA ARG A 126 14.41 -7.58 0.30
C ARG A 126 13.93 -6.50 -0.67
N ASP A 127 14.07 -6.74 -1.98
CA ASP A 127 13.72 -5.80 -3.03
C ASP A 127 13.06 -6.58 -4.18
N LEU A 128 12.42 -5.86 -5.09
CA LEU A 128 11.82 -6.44 -6.29
C LEU A 128 12.84 -7.32 -7.03
N PRO A 129 12.48 -8.56 -7.43
CA PRO A 129 13.37 -9.43 -8.16
C PRO A 129 13.76 -8.81 -9.51
N GLY A 130 14.96 -9.14 -9.97
CA GLY A 130 15.41 -8.79 -11.32
C GLY A 130 14.84 -9.73 -12.38
N GLY A 131 14.76 -9.25 -13.61
CA GLY A 131 14.20 -10.00 -14.75
C GLY A 131 12.72 -9.69 -14.98
N SER A 132 12.24 -10.01 -16.17
CA SER A 132 10.82 -9.89 -16.51
C SER A 132 10.07 -11.19 -16.23
N PHE A 133 8.82 -11.09 -15.83
CA PHE A 133 7.93 -12.24 -15.63
C PHE A 133 6.50 -11.93 -16.06
N THR A 134 5.73 -13.00 -16.31
CA THR A 134 4.29 -12.91 -16.55
C THR A 134 3.53 -13.09 -15.24
N GLY A 135 2.74 -12.10 -14.86
CA GLY A 135 2.00 -12.20 -13.60
C GLY A 135 1.47 -10.89 -13.02
N VAL A 136 1.53 -10.78 -11.69
CA VAL A 136 0.96 -9.64 -10.96
C VAL A 136 1.97 -9.09 -9.94
N VAL A 137 2.08 -7.77 -9.88
CA VAL A 137 2.69 -7.07 -8.73
C VAL A 137 1.58 -6.43 -7.92
N LEU A 138 1.58 -6.66 -6.60
CA LEU A 138 0.66 -6.14 -5.62
C LEU A 138 1.41 -5.20 -4.67
N ALA A 139 0.79 -4.09 -4.27
CA ALA A 139 1.23 -3.29 -3.14
C ALA A 139 0.01 -2.74 -2.38
N ASN A 140 -0.07 -2.97 -1.08
CA ASN A 140 -1.10 -2.42 -0.21
C ASN A 140 -0.45 -1.51 0.82
N GLU A 141 -0.82 -0.23 0.83
CA GLU A 141 -0.32 0.78 1.78
C GLU A 141 1.21 0.80 1.82
N LEU A 142 1.81 1.00 0.65
CA LEU A 142 3.26 1.03 0.47
C LEU A 142 3.74 2.42 0.03
N LEU A 143 2.97 3.08 -0.82
CA LEU A 143 3.41 4.28 -1.52
C LEU A 143 3.33 5.50 -0.60
N ASP A 144 2.37 5.53 0.33
CA ASP A 144 2.25 6.57 1.34
C ASP A 144 3.50 6.71 2.22
N ASN A 145 4.21 5.62 2.47
CA ASN A 145 5.46 5.57 3.22
C ASN A 145 6.72 5.78 2.34
N LEU A 146 6.57 6.14 1.06
CA LEU A 146 7.67 6.59 0.20
C LEU A 146 7.80 8.12 0.25
N PRO A 147 8.83 8.67 0.91
CA PRO A 147 8.84 10.10 1.21
C PRO A 147 8.82 10.98 -0.04
N PRO A 148 7.88 11.95 -0.14
CA PRO A 148 7.87 12.92 -1.22
C PRO A 148 8.96 13.97 -0.99
N ARG A 149 9.31 14.71 -2.04
CA ARG A 149 9.87 16.05 -1.82
C ARG A 149 8.71 17.00 -1.53
N VAL A 150 8.94 18.01 -0.71
CA VAL A 150 7.91 19.01 -0.39
C VAL A 150 8.36 20.35 -0.94
N VAL A 151 7.52 20.99 -1.75
CA VAL A 151 7.77 22.31 -2.31
C VAL A 151 6.68 23.28 -1.89
N GLN A 152 7.03 24.55 -1.71
CA GLN A 152 6.09 25.63 -1.39
C GLN A 152 6.16 26.74 -2.43
N LYS A 153 5.00 27.22 -2.85
CA LYS A 153 4.87 28.32 -3.80
C LYS A 153 5.22 29.65 -3.14
N THR A 154 6.09 30.44 -3.77
CA THR A 154 6.40 31.81 -3.38
C THR A 154 6.05 32.80 -4.48
N THR A 155 6.20 34.09 -4.21
CA THR A 155 6.00 35.16 -5.21
C THR A 155 7.02 35.12 -6.35
N THR A 156 8.18 34.49 -6.16
CA THR A 156 9.28 34.46 -7.13
C THR A 156 9.56 33.08 -7.73
N GLY A 157 8.85 32.03 -7.30
CA GLY A 157 9.06 30.67 -7.78
C GLY A 157 8.58 29.63 -6.78
N TRP A 158 9.35 28.55 -6.66
CA TRP A 158 9.12 27.50 -5.66
C TRP A 158 10.35 27.34 -4.77
N VAL A 159 10.11 27.11 -3.50
CA VAL A 159 11.13 26.68 -2.51
C VAL A 159 10.88 25.21 -2.14
N GLU A 160 11.92 24.49 -1.72
CA GLU A 160 11.91 23.08 -1.36
C GLU A 160 12.29 22.92 0.12
N LEU A 161 11.53 22.11 0.83
CA LEU A 161 11.70 21.86 2.26
C LEU A 161 12.98 21.05 2.52
N HIS A 162 13.85 21.62 3.33
CA HIS A 162 14.98 20.96 3.96
C HIS A 162 14.81 20.98 5.48
N ILE A 163 15.47 20.05 6.15
CA ILE A 163 15.50 19.94 7.60
C ILE A 163 16.92 20.26 8.08
N ASP A 164 17.03 21.20 9.01
CA ASP A 164 18.28 21.52 9.70
C ASP A 164 18.07 21.47 11.21
N ASN A 165 18.77 20.55 11.88
CA ASN A 165 18.68 20.34 13.34
C ASN A 165 17.23 20.27 13.89
N GLY A 166 16.34 19.55 13.20
CA GLY A 166 14.94 19.38 13.62
C GLY A 166 14.06 20.61 13.37
N SER A 167 14.50 21.55 12.53
CA SER A 167 13.74 22.72 12.11
C SER A 167 13.58 22.77 10.58
N GLU A 168 12.52 23.40 10.10
CA GLU A 168 12.33 23.66 8.68
C GLU A 168 13.33 24.68 8.16
N ASP A 169 13.84 24.43 6.96
CA ASP A 169 14.67 25.34 6.20
C ASP A 169 14.26 25.31 4.72
N TRP A 170 13.66 26.41 4.25
CA TRP A 170 13.09 26.50 2.90
C TRP A 170 14.11 27.09 1.92
N GLN A 171 14.57 26.25 0.99
CA GLN A 171 15.62 26.60 0.04
C GLN A 171 15.08 26.76 -1.37
N THR A 172 15.74 27.49 -2.27
CA THR A 172 15.27 27.58 -3.67
C THR A 172 15.21 26.19 -4.30
N ALA A 173 14.04 25.81 -4.82
CA ALA A 173 13.87 24.49 -5.42
C ALA A 173 14.70 24.37 -6.71
N PRO A 174 15.29 23.19 -7.01
CA PRO A 174 15.95 22.96 -8.29
C PRO A 174 14.99 23.16 -9.47
N LYS A 175 15.51 23.58 -10.64
CA LYS A 175 14.69 23.86 -11.83
C LYS A 175 13.70 22.75 -12.18
N ALA A 176 14.14 21.49 -12.15
CA ALA A 176 13.28 20.33 -12.42
C ALA A 176 12.10 20.21 -11.43
N ALA A 177 12.33 20.50 -10.15
CA ALA A 177 11.27 20.50 -9.14
C ALA A 177 10.29 21.67 -9.34
N GLN A 178 10.80 22.85 -9.71
CA GLN A 178 9.95 24.00 -10.05
C GLN A 178 9.06 23.71 -11.26
N ASP A 179 9.64 23.12 -12.31
CA ASP A 179 8.93 22.80 -13.56
C ASP A 179 7.84 21.76 -13.31
N MET A 180 8.15 20.70 -12.54
CA MET A 180 7.17 19.70 -12.13
C MET A 180 6.04 20.31 -11.29
N ALA A 181 6.36 21.09 -10.26
CA ALA A 181 5.36 21.72 -9.40
C ALA A 181 4.42 22.65 -10.19
N SER A 182 4.98 23.44 -11.11
CA SER A 182 4.20 24.31 -11.98
C SER A 182 3.39 23.58 -13.05
N ALA A 183 3.80 22.38 -13.47
CA ALA A 183 2.99 21.55 -14.36
C ALA A 183 1.79 20.92 -13.64
N ILE A 184 2.02 20.48 -12.41
CA ILE A 184 1.01 19.79 -11.58
C ILE A 184 -0.04 20.76 -11.03
N ALA A 185 0.38 21.95 -10.58
CA ALA A 185 -0.52 22.98 -10.07
C ALA A 185 -0.16 24.35 -10.67
N PRO A 186 -0.55 24.62 -11.93
CA PRO A 186 -0.18 25.86 -12.63
C PRO A 186 -0.74 27.12 -11.96
N ASN A 187 -1.85 27.00 -11.23
CA ASN A 187 -2.55 28.09 -10.55
C ASN A 187 -2.27 28.17 -9.05
N ALA A 188 -1.27 27.42 -8.54
CA ALA A 188 -0.99 27.34 -7.12
C ALA A 188 -0.83 28.71 -6.45
N GLN A 189 -1.49 28.89 -5.32
CA GLN A 189 -1.46 30.12 -4.55
C GLN A 189 -0.13 30.27 -3.79
N THR A 190 0.29 31.51 -3.51
CA THR A 190 1.47 31.72 -2.65
C THR A 190 1.22 31.15 -1.27
N GLY A 191 2.16 30.36 -0.76
CA GLY A 191 2.05 29.62 0.50
C GLY A 191 1.61 28.17 0.34
N SER A 192 1.06 27.78 -0.81
CA SER A 192 0.63 26.40 -1.07
C SER A 192 1.81 25.44 -1.09
N CYS A 193 1.66 24.32 -0.39
CA CYS A 193 2.64 23.25 -0.35
C CYS A 193 2.17 22.06 -1.18
N LEU A 194 3.07 21.46 -1.96
CA LEU A 194 2.78 20.30 -2.80
C LEU A 194 3.79 19.18 -2.53
N PRO A 195 3.34 17.90 -2.54
CA PRO A 195 4.23 16.77 -2.63
C PRO A 195 4.70 16.54 -4.07
N LEU A 196 5.98 16.27 -4.26
CA LEU A 196 6.55 15.71 -5.49
C LEU A 196 6.94 14.25 -5.21
N GLN A 197 6.11 13.31 -5.66
CA GLN A 197 6.17 11.89 -5.30
C GLN A 197 7.11 11.08 -6.20
N LEU A 198 8.34 11.58 -6.35
CA LEU A 198 9.34 11.00 -7.26
C LEU A 198 9.72 9.55 -6.89
N LYS A 199 9.80 9.23 -5.60
CA LYS A 199 10.14 7.87 -5.14
C LYS A 199 9.03 6.87 -5.49
N ALA A 200 7.77 7.25 -5.30
CA ALA A 200 6.63 6.44 -5.70
C ALA A 200 6.61 6.24 -7.23
N ALA A 201 6.78 7.30 -8.01
CA ALA A 201 6.85 7.19 -9.47
C ALA A 201 8.01 6.30 -9.96
N VAL A 202 9.18 6.37 -9.32
CA VAL A 202 10.32 5.49 -9.61
C VAL A 202 9.99 4.04 -9.24
N TRP A 203 9.37 3.82 -8.08
CA TRP A 203 8.98 2.48 -7.64
C TRP A 203 7.97 1.84 -8.60
N VAL A 204 6.92 2.58 -9.00
CA VAL A 204 5.92 2.12 -9.98
C VAL A 204 6.59 1.79 -11.32
N ASN A 205 7.47 2.66 -11.84
CA ASN A 205 8.21 2.37 -13.06
C ASN A 205 9.08 1.10 -12.95
N ARG A 206 9.72 0.86 -11.80
CA ARG A 206 10.48 -0.37 -11.57
C ARG A 206 9.56 -1.59 -11.58
N ALA A 207 8.42 -1.55 -10.89
CA ALA A 207 7.45 -2.63 -10.84
C ALA A 207 6.84 -2.93 -12.22
N LEU A 208 6.48 -1.90 -13.00
CA LEU A 208 6.05 -2.07 -14.39
C LEU A 208 7.16 -2.68 -15.24
N GLY A 209 8.42 -2.29 -15.02
CA GLY A 209 9.59 -2.83 -15.71
C GLY A 209 9.93 -4.28 -15.38
N THR A 210 9.37 -4.86 -14.31
CA THR A 210 9.51 -6.30 -14.01
C THR A 210 8.47 -7.17 -14.72
N LEU A 211 7.46 -6.58 -15.34
CA LEU A 211 6.40 -7.32 -16.04
C LEU A 211 6.71 -7.39 -17.54
N ASP A 212 6.70 -8.59 -18.12
CA ASP A 212 6.61 -8.74 -19.58
C ASP A 212 5.15 -8.66 -20.05
N ARG A 213 4.26 -9.29 -19.29
CA ARG A 213 2.81 -9.33 -19.49
C ARG A 213 2.13 -9.52 -18.13
N GLY A 214 1.13 -8.71 -17.80
CA GLY A 214 0.57 -8.79 -16.46
C GLY A 214 -0.18 -7.56 -15.98
N ARG A 215 -0.24 -7.45 -14.66
CA ARG A 215 -0.89 -6.34 -13.94
C ARG A 215 -0.01 -5.82 -12.81
N LEU A 216 -0.07 -4.52 -12.57
CA LEU A 216 0.35 -3.93 -11.30
C LEU A 216 -0.92 -3.42 -10.62
N LEU A 217 -1.14 -3.81 -9.37
CA LEU A 217 -2.31 -3.45 -8.58
C LEU A 217 -1.84 -2.82 -7.27
N ILE A 218 -2.29 -1.59 -7.03
CA ILE A 218 -1.89 -0.81 -5.85
C ILE A 218 -3.14 -0.36 -5.10
N PHE A 219 -3.14 -0.56 -3.79
CA PHE A 219 -4.12 -0.02 -2.85
C PHE A 219 -3.42 1.00 -1.97
N ASP A 220 -3.88 2.25 -1.98
CA ASP A 220 -3.33 3.26 -1.09
C ASP A 220 -4.32 4.41 -0.89
N TYR A 221 -4.23 5.10 0.24
CA TYR A 221 -5.03 6.29 0.45
C TYR A 221 -4.36 7.49 -0.21
N GLY A 222 -5.17 8.31 -0.85
CA GLY A 222 -4.62 9.37 -1.68
C GLY A 222 -5.67 10.12 -2.45
N VAL A 223 -5.22 10.74 -3.53
CA VAL A 223 -6.00 11.62 -4.40
C VAL A 223 -5.69 11.29 -5.85
N GLU A 224 -6.71 11.40 -6.69
CA GLU A 224 -6.53 11.21 -8.13
C GLU A 224 -5.76 12.36 -8.78
N ASN A 225 -5.93 13.59 -8.27
CA ASN A 225 -5.35 14.80 -8.86
C ASN A 225 -4.64 15.66 -7.80
N SER A 226 -3.38 15.99 -8.07
CA SER A 226 -2.52 16.75 -7.18
C SER A 226 -2.91 18.23 -7.01
N GLU A 227 -3.75 18.80 -7.88
CA GLU A 227 -4.25 20.17 -7.72
C GLU A 227 -4.99 20.35 -6.38
N ILE A 228 -5.56 19.26 -5.82
CA ILE A 228 -6.23 19.28 -4.52
C ILE A 228 -5.32 19.63 -3.33
N PHE A 229 -3.99 19.54 -3.50
CA PHE A 229 -3.05 19.97 -2.48
C PHE A 229 -2.94 21.51 -2.40
N ASP A 230 -3.35 22.24 -3.44
CA ASP A 230 -3.34 23.71 -3.43
C ASP A 230 -4.27 24.24 -2.33
N GLY A 231 -3.73 25.10 -1.45
CA GLY A 231 -4.46 25.63 -0.30
C GLY A 231 -4.74 24.63 0.84
N ARG A 232 -4.40 23.34 0.68
CA ARG A 232 -4.58 22.33 1.73
C ARG A 232 -3.41 22.38 2.73
N PRO A 233 -3.67 22.44 4.06
CA PRO A 233 -2.60 22.47 5.05
C PRO A 233 -1.66 21.26 4.94
N LEU A 234 -0.35 21.48 5.04
CA LEU A 234 0.69 20.44 4.96
C LEU A 234 0.38 19.24 5.87
N ALA A 235 -0.02 19.50 7.12
CA ALA A 235 -0.31 18.46 8.12
C ALA A 235 -1.56 17.62 7.82
N GLU A 236 -2.38 18.00 6.83
CA GLU A 236 -3.52 17.18 6.42
C GLU A 236 -3.12 16.03 5.51
N TRP A 237 -2.12 16.22 4.65
CA TRP A 237 -1.69 15.23 3.66
C TRP A 237 -0.30 14.66 3.92
N LEU A 238 0.54 15.34 4.71
CA LEU A 238 1.78 14.80 5.27
C LEU A 238 1.54 14.53 6.76
N ARG A 239 1.27 13.27 7.09
CA ARG A 239 0.82 12.87 8.43
C ARG A 239 1.95 12.20 9.18
N THR A 240 1.87 12.28 10.50
CA THR A 240 2.75 11.51 11.37
C THR A 240 1.94 10.81 12.43
N TYR A 241 2.46 9.68 12.90
CA TYR A 241 1.76 8.89 13.90
C TYR A 241 2.73 8.30 14.93
N LYS A 242 2.25 8.21 16.17
CA LYS A 242 2.96 7.61 17.31
C LYS A 242 1.95 6.93 18.21
N ASN A 243 2.07 5.62 18.44
CA ASN A 243 1.14 4.85 19.26
C ASN A 243 -0.31 4.99 18.77
N HIS A 244 -0.56 4.77 17.47
CA HIS A 244 -1.88 4.85 16.82
C HIS A 244 -2.57 6.22 16.88
N ARG A 245 -1.83 7.31 17.14
CA ARG A 245 -2.38 8.66 17.21
C ARG A 245 -1.59 9.58 16.32
N ARG A 246 -2.29 10.52 15.66
CA ARG A 246 -1.65 11.63 14.97
C ARG A 246 -0.66 12.30 15.90
N SER A 247 0.56 12.49 15.40
CA SER A 247 1.66 13.10 16.13
C SER A 247 2.04 14.41 15.47
N GLY A 248 2.93 15.17 16.11
CA GLY A 248 3.32 16.51 15.67
C GLY A 248 4.06 16.55 14.34
N LEU A 249 5.09 17.39 14.27
CA LEU A 249 5.79 17.64 13.02
C LEU A 249 6.69 16.45 12.64
N PRO A 250 6.86 16.13 11.34
CA PRO A 250 7.61 14.95 10.88
C PRO A 250 9.11 14.99 11.22
N TYR A 251 9.64 16.17 11.51
CA TYR A 251 11.06 16.38 11.81
C TYR A 251 11.38 16.51 13.30
N GLU A 252 10.38 16.45 14.18
CA GLU A 252 10.58 16.37 15.63
C GLU A 252 10.80 14.92 16.08
N GLU A 253 11.77 14.69 16.97
CA GLU A 253 12.07 13.37 17.53
C GLU A 253 12.25 12.29 16.45
N SER A 254 13.16 12.54 15.50
CA SER A 254 13.40 11.66 14.34
C SER A 254 13.50 10.18 14.72
N GLY A 255 12.86 9.33 13.91
CA GLY A 255 12.82 7.88 14.13
C GLY A 255 11.87 7.39 15.22
N THR A 256 11.07 8.27 15.83
CA THR A 256 10.10 7.87 16.86
C THR A 256 8.65 7.84 16.38
N ARG A 257 8.42 8.18 15.11
CA ARG A 257 7.09 8.36 14.51
C ARG A 257 7.07 7.80 13.10
N ASP A 258 5.92 7.30 12.70
CA ASP A 258 5.63 7.04 11.29
C ASP A 258 5.41 8.38 10.56
N ILE A 259 5.71 8.41 9.26
CA ILE A 259 5.56 9.55 8.37
C ILE A 259 4.94 9.02 7.08
N THR A 260 3.76 9.53 6.76
CA THR A 260 3.01 9.11 5.58
C THR A 260 2.55 10.30 4.76
N CYS A 261 2.34 10.09 3.46
CA CYS A 261 1.84 11.09 2.53
C CYS A 261 0.63 10.55 1.75
N ASP A 262 -0.44 11.35 1.60
CA ASP A 262 -1.51 11.03 0.63
C ASP A 262 -0.89 10.77 -0.75
N VAL A 263 -1.15 9.61 -1.34
CA VAL A 263 -0.62 9.23 -2.66
C VAL A 263 -1.29 10.06 -3.75
N ALA A 264 -0.49 10.64 -4.65
CA ALA A 264 -0.95 11.47 -5.74
C ALA A 264 -0.90 10.67 -7.04
N PHE A 265 -2.00 10.00 -7.40
CA PHE A 265 -1.99 9.01 -8.47
C PHE A 265 -1.74 9.60 -9.87
N ASP A 266 -2.06 10.88 -10.10
CA ASP A 266 -1.69 11.60 -11.32
C ASP A 266 -0.18 11.83 -11.49
N GLN A 267 0.60 11.71 -10.41
CA GLN A 267 2.07 11.78 -10.48
C GLN A 267 2.70 10.43 -10.82
N LEU A 268 1.93 9.34 -10.82
CA LEU A 268 2.41 8.00 -11.15
C LEU A 268 2.42 7.77 -12.67
N PRO A 269 3.40 7.05 -13.22
CA PRO A 269 3.49 6.79 -14.66
C PRO A 269 2.37 5.85 -15.13
N GLY A 270 2.06 5.79 -16.43
CA GLY A 270 1.36 4.66 -17.04
C GLY A 270 -0.17 4.67 -17.04
N SER A 271 -0.83 5.79 -16.71
CA SER A 271 -2.29 5.98 -16.84
C SER A 271 -3.13 4.78 -16.34
N PRO A 272 -3.07 4.44 -15.04
CA PRO A 272 -3.84 3.33 -14.49
C PRO A 272 -5.34 3.59 -14.57
N SER A 273 -6.14 2.52 -14.54
CA SER A 273 -7.54 2.63 -14.12
C SER A 273 -7.61 2.78 -12.61
N ILE A 274 -8.43 3.71 -12.12
CA ILE A 274 -8.58 3.99 -10.69
C ILE A 274 -10.05 3.83 -10.28
N CYS A 275 -10.28 3.20 -9.14
CA CYS A 275 -11.57 3.20 -8.45
C CYS A 275 -11.38 3.18 -6.92
N SER A 276 -12.46 3.26 -6.16
CA SER A 276 -12.39 3.09 -4.71
C SER A 276 -12.15 1.63 -4.32
N GLN A 277 -11.57 1.37 -3.15
CA GLN A 277 -11.43 0.03 -2.61
C GLN A 277 -12.79 -0.64 -2.43
N ALA A 278 -13.80 0.11 -1.98
CA ALA A 278 -15.15 -0.42 -1.84
C ALA A 278 -15.70 -0.94 -3.19
N ASP A 279 -15.57 -0.15 -4.25
CA ASP A 279 -16.01 -0.53 -5.60
C ASP A 279 -15.18 -1.69 -6.16
N TRP A 280 -13.87 -1.68 -5.92
CA TRP A 280 -12.97 -2.75 -6.35
C TRP A 280 -13.35 -4.07 -5.66
N LEU A 281 -13.51 -4.10 -4.34
CA LEU A 281 -13.91 -5.30 -3.60
C LEU A 281 -15.28 -5.81 -4.02
N ALA A 282 -16.23 -4.91 -4.26
CA ALA A 282 -17.54 -5.27 -4.80
C ALA A 282 -17.40 -5.96 -6.16
N SER A 283 -16.53 -5.45 -7.04
CA SER A 283 -16.26 -6.03 -8.36
C SER A 283 -15.55 -7.39 -8.31
N GLN A 284 -14.83 -7.70 -7.22
CA GLN A 284 -14.20 -9.00 -6.99
C GLN A 284 -15.10 -9.99 -6.22
N GLY A 285 -16.38 -9.65 -6.02
CA GLY A 285 -17.37 -10.60 -5.49
C GLY A 285 -17.51 -10.61 -3.97
N LEU A 286 -17.02 -9.59 -3.25
CA LEU A 286 -17.18 -9.47 -1.80
C LEU A 286 -18.65 -9.65 -1.35
N TYR A 287 -19.60 -9.14 -2.14
CA TYR A 287 -21.02 -9.34 -1.87
C TYR A 287 -21.40 -10.82 -1.86
N SER A 288 -20.99 -11.59 -2.89
CA SER A 288 -21.27 -13.02 -2.98
C SER A 288 -20.60 -13.81 -1.84
N MET A 289 -19.35 -13.46 -1.48
CA MET A 289 -18.63 -14.11 -0.38
C MET A 289 -19.35 -13.97 0.97
N THR A 290 -20.09 -12.87 1.16
CA THR A 290 -20.80 -12.55 2.40
C THR A 290 -22.29 -12.90 2.36
N GLU A 291 -22.78 -13.58 1.30
CA GLU A 291 -24.19 -13.94 1.13
C GLU A 291 -24.68 -14.90 2.20
N TRP A 292 -23.89 -15.94 2.52
CA TRP A 292 -24.24 -16.89 3.57
C TRP A 292 -24.45 -16.18 4.91
N ALA A 293 -23.58 -15.21 5.23
CA ALA A 293 -23.61 -14.48 6.49
C ALA A 293 -24.85 -13.58 6.57
N ARG A 294 -25.21 -12.89 5.48
CA ARG A 294 -26.46 -12.11 5.41
C ARG A 294 -27.69 -12.99 5.60
N ASN A 295 -27.75 -14.12 4.90
CA ASN A 295 -28.89 -15.04 4.97
C ASN A 295 -29.05 -15.60 6.40
N HIS A 296 -27.96 -16.01 7.03
CA HIS A 296 -27.98 -16.58 8.38
C HIS A 296 -28.31 -15.52 9.45
N TRP A 297 -27.77 -14.30 9.31
CA TRP A 297 -28.12 -13.19 10.20
C TRP A 297 -29.61 -12.86 10.16
N GLN A 298 -30.20 -12.82 8.96
CA GLN A 298 -31.63 -12.56 8.77
C GLN A 298 -32.54 -13.67 9.32
N SER A 299 -32.14 -14.94 9.21
CA SER A 299 -32.93 -16.06 9.74
C SER A 299 -32.86 -16.19 11.26
N SER A 300 -31.79 -15.68 11.89
CA SER A 300 -31.50 -15.89 13.32
C SER A 300 -31.89 -14.72 14.22
N VAL A 301 -32.59 -13.71 13.69
CA VAL A 301 -33.03 -12.48 14.40
C VAL A 301 -33.82 -12.77 15.68
N SER A 302 -34.52 -13.90 15.73
CA SER A 302 -35.38 -14.27 16.87
C SER A 302 -34.71 -15.19 17.90
N SER A 303 -33.54 -15.78 17.61
CA SER A 303 -32.75 -16.59 18.54
C SER A 303 -31.30 -16.72 18.04
N PRO A 304 -30.39 -15.81 18.46
CA PRO A 304 -29.00 -15.82 18.00
C PRO A 304 -28.24 -17.05 18.49
N ASP A 305 -27.64 -17.80 17.58
CA ASP A 305 -26.72 -18.90 17.86
C ASP A 305 -25.26 -18.49 17.57
N ALA A 306 -24.31 -19.40 17.81
CA ALA A 306 -22.89 -19.14 17.55
C ALA A 306 -22.62 -18.79 16.07
N ALA A 307 -23.36 -19.39 15.14
CA ALA A 307 -23.25 -19.10 13.72
C ALA A 307 -23.76 -17.69 13.36
N ALA A 308 -24.78 -17.17 14.07
CA ALA A 308 -25.24 -15.79 13.93
C ALA A 308 -24.19 -14.77 14.41
N VAL A 309 -23.44 -15.10 15.46
CA VAL A 309 -22.32 -14.26 15.93
C VAL A 309 -21.20 -14.24 14.89
N ALA A 310 -20.81 -15.41 14.35
CA ALA A 310 -19.79 -15.49 13.30
C ALA A 310 -20.22 -14.75 12.01
N ALA A 311 -21.48 -14.92 11.59
CA ALA A 311 -22.06 -14.20 10.47
C ALA A 311 -22.00 -12.68 10.68
N ARG A 312 -22.32 -12.20 11.88
CA ARG A 312 -22.21 -10.78 12.20
C ARG A 312 -20.76 -10.27 12.12
N SER A 313 -19.78 -11.01 12.64
CA SER A 313 -18.35 -10.63 12.54
C SER A 313 -17.95 -10.42 11.09
N VAL A 314 -18.29 -11.38 10.22
CA VAL A 314 -17.99 -11.32 8.78
C VAL A 314 -18.64 -10.09 8.12
N LEU A 315 -19.85 -9.72 8.52
CA LEU A 315 -20.53 -8.54 7.99
C LEU A 315 -19.92 -7.23 8.51
N ASP A 316 -19.53 -7.17 9.78
CA ASP A 316 -18.88 -6.00 10.38
C ASP A 316 -17.47 -5.78 9.77
N GLU A 317 -16.74 -6.86 9.53
CA GLU A 317 -15.45 -6.88 8.81
C GLU A 317 -15.60 -6.37 7.36
N ALA A 318 -16.56 -6.92 6.61
CA ALA A 318 -16.85 -6.48 5.24
C ALA A 318 -17.27 -5.00 5.20
N ALA A 319 -18.09 -4.56 6.15
CA ALA A 319 -18.48 -3.16 6.27
C ALA A 319 -17.26 -2.26 6.50
N THR A 320 -16.32 -2.67 7.36
CA THR A 320 -15.07 -1.94 7.63
C THR A 320 -14.20 -1.80 6.38
N LEU A 321 -14.04 -2.88 5.59
CA LEU A 321 -13.29 -2.86 4.33
C LEU A 321 -13.90 -1.93 3.26
N THR A 322 -15.21 -1.68 3.35
CA THR A 322 -15.98 -0.88 2.37
C THR A 322 -16.41 0.49 2.89
N ASP A 323 -16.01 0.88 4.10
CA ASP A 323 -16.36 2.18 4.67
C ASP A 323 -15.70 3.31 3.87
N PRO A 324 -16.47 4.19 3.19
CA PRO A 324 -15.91 5.25 2.36
C PRO A 324 -15.16 6.33 3.17
N GLU A 325 -15.39 6.43 4.48
CA GLU A 325 -14.62 7.32 5.36
C GLU A 325 -13.37 6.63 5.95
N GLY A 326 -13.25 5.32 5.74
CA GLY A 326 -12.13 4.47 6.17
C GLY A 326 -11.46 3.78 4.99
N LEU A 327 -11.24 2.46 5.13
CA LEU A 327 -10.50 1.65 4.15
C LEU A 327 -11.19 1.62 2.77
N GLY A 328 -12.52 1.67 2.72
CA GLY A 328 -13.27 1.68 1.47
C GLY A 328 -13.03 2.91 0.61
N GLY A 329 -12.60 4.02 1.21
CA GLY A 329 -12.23 5.27 0.53
C GLY A 329 -10.82 5.25 -0.09
N PHE A 330 -10.05 4.19 0.10
CA PHE A 330 -8.73 4.07 -0.51
C PHE A 330 -8.88 3.96 -2.02
N LEU A 331 -7.85 4.38 -2.75
CA LEU A 331 -7.83 4.25 -4.20
C LEU A 331 -7.14 2.94 -4.59
N VAL A 332 -7.72 2.27 -5.57
CA VAL A 332 -7.15 1.09 -6.21
C VAL A 332 -6.77 1.45 -7.62
N ALA A 333 -5.47 1.41 -7.91
CA ALA A 333 -4.93 1.67 -9.24
C ALA A 333 -4.43 0.38 -9.87
N GLU A 334 -4.92 0.09 -11.08
CA GLU A 334 -4.52 -1.06 -11.88
C GLU A 334 -3.85 -0.60 -13.18
N TRP A 335 -2.65 -1.11 -13.43
CA TRP A 335 -1.95 -1.00 -14.72
C TRP A 335 -2.00 -2.32 -15.46
N ARG A 336 -2.04 -2.25 -16.79
CA ARG A 336 -1.92 -3.41 -17.68
C ARG A 336 -0.62 -3.33 -18.46
N VAL A 337 0.14 -4.41 -18.47
CA VAL A 337 1.38 -4.53 -19.23
C VAL A 337 1.24 -5.70 -20.18
N GLY A 338 1.51 -5.49 -21.47
CA GLY A 338 1.41 -6.52 -22.51
C GLY A 338 -0.02 -7.04 -22.69
N ASP A 339 -0.65 -6.71 -23.82
CA ASP A 339 -1.88 -7.36 -24.27
C ASP A 339 -1.57 -8.76 -24.82
#